data_AF-A0A822BUN1-F1
#
_entry.id   AF-A0A822BUN1-F1
#
_cell.length_a   1.000
_cell.length_b   1.000
_cell.length_c   1.000
_cell.angle_alpha   90.00
_cell.angle_beta   90.00
_cell.angle_gamma   90.00
#
_symmetry.space_group_name_H-M   'P 1'
#
loop_
_entity.id
_entity.type
_entity.pdbx_description
1 polymer ?
#
loop_
_entity_poly.entity_id
_entity_poly.type
_entity_poly.pdbx_seq_one_letter_code
_entity_poly.pdbx_strand_id
1 'polypeptide(L)' 'YPFDEQNCSLKFGTWTHNGNLVDLHHKTGDIVVDFGVDLSDYYPSIEWDILAAVSYFVYFMISL' A
#
# COMPACT_ATOMS: atom_id res chain seq x y z
N TYR A 1 16.31 11.95 -12.68
CA TYR A 1 17.09 13.10 -12.18
C TYR A 1 17.52 13.98 -13.34
N PRO A 2 17.43 15.31 -13.22
CA PRO A 2 16.81 16.07 -12.13
C PRO A 2 15.27 16.14 -12.24
N PHE A 3 14.71 15.66 -13.36
CA PHE A 3 13.28 15.44 -13.55
C PHE A 3 13.04 13.93 -13.57
N ASP A 4 12.76 13.35 -12.42
CA ASP A 4 12.40 11.94 -12.29
C ASP A 4 11.10 11.75 -11.56
N GLU A 5 10.44 10.68 -11.99
CA GLU A 5 9.36 10.07 -11.26
C GLU A 5 9.91 8.87 -10.50
N GLN A 6 9.48 8.71 -9.25
CA GLN A 6 9.85 7.59 -8.41
C GLN A 6 8.65 6.69 -8.21
N ASN A 7 8.81 5.41 -8.56
CA ASN A 7 7.79 4.40 -8.32
C ASN A 7 8.09 3.65 -7.01
N CYS A 8 7.59 4.21 -5.91
CA CYS A 8 7.81 3.68 -4.57
C CYS A 8 6.74 2.65 -4.21
N SER A 9 7.15 1.46 -3.76
CA SER A 9 6.21 0.41 -3.31
C SER A 9 6.34 0.15 -1.81
N LEU A 10 5.20 0.08 -1.13
CA LEU A 10 5.08 -0.35 0.26
C LEU A 10 4.39 -1.71 0.29
N LYS A 11 4.95 -2.66 1.04
CA LYS A 11 4.39 -4.02 1.19
C LYS A 11 4.09 -4.27 2.66
N PHE A 12 2.83 -4.56 2.93
CA PHE A 12 2.34 -4.94 4.25
C PHE A 12 2.03 -6.43 4.26
N GLY A 13 2.40 -7.10 5.33
CA GLY A 13 2.24 -8.54 5.47
C GLY A 13 2.49 -8.97 6.91
N THR A 14 1.96 -10.12 7.26
CA THR A 14 2.28 -10.77 8.52
C THR A 14 3.72 -11.28 8.51
N TRP A 15 4.42 -11.11 9.62
CA TRP A 15 5.79 -11.64 9.75
C TRP A 15 5.80 -13.15 10.02
N THR A 16 4.88 -13.64 10.87
CA THR A 16 4.90 -15.00 11.42
C THR A 16 3.80 -15.93 10.90
N HIS A 17 2.76 -15.39 10.26
CA HIS A 17 1.58 -16.14 9.82
C HIS A 17 1.46 -16.08 8.30
N ASN A 18 0.88 -17.12 7.69
CA ASN A 18 0.58 -17.16 6.26
C ASN A 18 -0.89 -16.78 5.98
N GLY A 19 -1.25 -16.64 4.70
CA GLY A 19 -2.59 -16.25 4.25
C GLY A 19 -3.73 -17.20 4.65
N ASN A 20 -3.42 -18.43 5.06
CA ASN A 20 -4.44 -19.38 5.56
C ASN A 20 -4.79 -19.14 7.04
N LEU A 21 -3.89 -18.51 7.78
CA LEU A 21 -4.06 -18.20 9.21
C LEU A 21 -4.52 -16.76 9.42
N VAL A 22 -4.02 -15.83 8.60
CA VAL A 22 -4.35 -14.41 8.70
C VAL A 22 -4.56 -13.84 7.31
N ASP A 23 -5.76 -13.31 7.07
CA ASP A 23 -6.09 -12.56 5.86
C ASP A 23 -6.12 -11.06 6.15
N LEU A 24 -5.35 -10.29 5.38
CA LEU A 24 -5.15 -8.85 5.59
C LEU A 24 -5.97 -8.06 4.58
N HIS A 25 -7.03 -7.42 5.04
CA HIS A 25 -7.84 -6.54 4.19
C HIS A 25 -7.56 -5.07 4.49
N HIS A 26 -7.46 -4.27 3.43
CA HIS A 26 -7.46 -2.81 3.56
C HIS A 26 -8.88 -2.36 3.93
N LYS A 27 -9.00 -1.49 4.93
CA LYS A 27 -10.28 -0.99 5.44
C LYS A 27 -10.29 0.53 5.57
N THR A 28 -11.45 1.11 5.27
CA THR A 28 -11.82 2.49 5.63
C THR A 28 -13.02 2.40 6.58
N GLY A 29 -12.78 2.63 7.87
CA GLY A 29 -13.77 2.31 8.91
C GLY A 29 -14.10 0.81 8.91
N ASP A 30 -15.38 0.48 8.80
CA ASP A 30 -15.86 -0.91 8.77
C ASP A 30 -15.98 -1.49 7.36
N ILE A 31 -15.63 -0.72 6.32
CA ILE A 31 -15.75 -1.12 4.91
C ILE A 31 -14.40 -1.63 4.42
N VAL A 32 -14.39 -2.83 3.81
CA VAL A 32 -13.24 -3.35 3.08
C VAL A 32 -13.12 -2.61 1.75
N VAL A 33 -11.94 -2.06 1.48
CA VAL A 33 -11.64 -1.30 0.26
C VAL A 33 -10.61 -2.05 -0.56
N ASP A 34 -10.91 -2.26 -1.85
CA ASP A 34 -10.01 -2.97 -2.75
C ASP A 34 -8.86 -2.07 -3.24
N PHE A 35 -9.11 -0.76 -3.31
CA PHE A 35 -8.18 0.24 -3.83
C PHE A 35 -8.28 1.55 -3.05
N GLY A 36 -7.14 2.18 -2.81
CA GLY A 36 -7.06 3.53 -2.27
C GLY A 36 -5.98 3.66 -1.21
N VAL A 37 -5.62 4.89 -0.87
CA VAL A 37 -4.76 5.27 0.26
C VAL A 37 -5.38 6.51 0.86
N ASP A 38 -5.52 6.55 2.18
CA ASP A 38 -6.03 7.76 2.83
C ASP A 38 -4.91 8.81 2.92
N LEU A 39 -5.19 10.00 2.38
CA LEU A 39 -4.28 11.14 2.36
C LEU A 39 -4.89 12.35 3.08
N SER A 40 -5.99 12.20 3.82
CA SER A 40 -6.63 13.33 4.53
C SER A 40 -5.67 14.05 5.47
N ASP A 41 -4.78 13.29 6.10
CA ASP A 41 -3.82 13.77 7.09
C ASP A 41 -2.39 13.89 6.53
N TYR A 42 -2.24 13.78 5.21
CA TYR A 42 -0.93 13.88 4.56
C TYR A 42 -0.42 15.33 4.57
N TYR A 43 0.81 15.51 5.05
CA TYR A 43 1.52 16.78 4.92
C TYR A 43 2.41 16.78 3.66
N PRO A 44 2.20 17.70 2.71
CA PRO A 44 2.92 17.70 1.44
C PRO A 44 4.42 17.93 1.63
N SER A 45 5.21 17.19 0.86
CA SER A 45 6.65 17.40 0.76
C SER A 45 6.95 18.67 -0.04
N ILE A 46 8.07 19.32 0.25
CA ILE A 46 8.58 20.46 -0.55
C ILE A 46 9.24 19.96 -1.84
N GLU A 47 9.79 18.75 -1.82
CA GLU A 47 10.60 18.20 -2.91
C GLU A 47 9.79 17.32 -3.88
N TRP A 48 8.74 16.67 -3.39
CA TRP A 48 8.05 15.60 -4.14
C TRP A 48 6.54 15.82 -4.17
N ASP A 49 5.98 15.76 -5.37
CA ASP A 49 4.54 15.70 -5.60
C ASP A 49 4.07 14.25 -5.72
N ILE A 50 2.93 13.94 -5.09
CA ILE A 50 2.26 12.65 -5.27
C ILE A 50 1.43 12.70 -6.54
N LEU A 51 1.90 12.01 -7.59
CA LEU A 51 1.15 11.86 -8.85
C LEU A 51 0.07 10.77 -8.76
N ALA A 52 0.37 9.68 -8.04
CA ALA A 52 -0.56 8.58 -7.80
C ALA A 52 -0.22 7.85 -6.49
N ALA A 53 -1.26 7.48 -5.75
CA ALA A 53 -1.16 6.61 -4.58
C ALA A 53 -2.22 5.50 -4.72
N VAL A 54 -1.75 4.27 -4.99
CA VAL A 54 -2.62 3.12 -5.21
C VAL A 54 -2.25 2.01 -4.25
N SER A 55 -3.26 1.30 -3.77
CA SER A 55 -3.10 0.02 -3.07
C SER A 55 -3.73 -1.08 -3.90
N TYR A 56 -3.14 -2.26 -3.87
CA TYR A 56 -3.68 -3.45 -4.51
C TYR A 56 -3.33 -4.65 -3.64
N PHE A 57 -4.27 -5.59 -3.51
CA PHE A 57 -4.00 -6.83 -2.81
C PHE A 57 -3.08 -7.72 -3.65
N VAL A 58 -1.94 -8.11 -3.08
CA VAL A 58 -0.99 -9.02 -3.73
C VAL A 58 -1.04 -10.36 -3.01
N TYR A 59 -1.49 -11.40 -3.71
CA TYR A 59 -1.29 -12.77 -3.27
C TYR A 59 0.20 -13.10 -3.41
N PHE A 60 0.97 -12.91 -2.33
CA PHE A 60 2.32 -13.45 -2.26
C PHE A 60 2.23 -14.96 -2.10
N MET A 61 2.18 -15.68 -3.23
CA MET A 61 2.54 -17.09 -3.23
C MET A 61 4.05 -17.13 -2.96
N ILE A 62 4.43 -17.39 -1.71
CA ILE A 62 5.82 -17.75 -1.41
C ILE A 62 6.04 -19.09 -2.11
N SER A 63 6.59 -19.06 -3.32
CA SER A 63 7.24 -20.23 -3.89
C SER A 63 8.43 -20.53 -3.00
N LEU A 64 8.30 -21.58 -2.20
CA LEU A 64 9.45 -22.30 -1.66
C LEU A 64 10.23 -22.94 -2.82
#